data_AF-A0A523E9I0-F1
#
_entry.id   AF-A0A523E9I0-F1
#
_cell.length_a   1.000
_cell.length_b   1.000
_cell.length_c   1.000
_cell.angle_alpha   90.00
_cell.angle_beta   90.00
_cell.angle_gamma   90.00
#
_symmetry.space_group_name_H-M   'P 1'
#
loop_
_entity.id
_entity.type
_entity.pdbx_description
1 polymer ?
#
loop_
_entity_poly.entity_id
_entity_poly.type
_entity_poly.pdbx_seq_one_letter_code
_entity_poly.pdbx_strand_id
1 'polypeptide(L)'
;MLWKIVESALDETKQLLLIDLIQTYFTLTDEQMERYQRLASRKENRKVQDVDLTWSEKLEQKGLEKGFEKGREEGLVTGKREAVLRLLTAKFGALPQSTRKHIGRIDSADELDGYLDRVLVASSLDDMKLDT
;
A
#
# COMPACT_ATOMS: atom_id res chain seq x y z
N MET A 1 -2.35 29.14 4.89
CA MET A 1 -3.44 28.18 5.18
C MET A 1 -3.06 27.36 6.40
N LEU A 2 -1.91 26.67 6.40
CA LEU A 2 -1.39 25.91 7.53
C LEU A 2 -1.09 26.75 8.79
N TRP A 3 -0.50 27.94 8.65
CA TRP A 3 -0.24 28.83 9.81
C TRP A 3 -1.51 29.26 10.56
N LYS A 4 -2.65 29.39 9.86
CA LYS A 4 -3.94 29.70 10.50
C LYS A 4 -4.47 28.53 11.33
N ILE A 5 -4.04 27.31 11.03
CA ILE A 5 -4.39 26.12 11.80
C ILE A 5 -3.49 26.05 13.05
N VAL A 6 -2.19 26.30 12.90
CA VAL A 6 -1.24 26.32 14.03
C VAL A 6 -1.52 27.46 15.02
N GLU A 7 -2.01 28.61 14.54
CA GLU A 7 -2.45 29.73 15.38
C GLU A 7 -3.91 29.66 15.82
N SER A 8 -4.66 28.64 15.39
CA SER A 8 -6.05 28.48 15.80
C SER A 8 -6.14 28.07 17.26
N ALA A 9 -7.25 28.43 17.92
CA ALA A 9 -7.57 27.96 19.27
C ALA A 9 -7.93 26.46 19.34
N LEU A 10 -7.65 25.69 18.27
CA LEU A 10 -7.84 24.24 18.25
C LEU A 10 -6.79 23.58 19.14
N ASP A 11 -7.20 22.49 19.81
CA ASP A 11 -6.26 21.61 20.47
C ASP A 11 -5.30 20.97 19.46
N GLU A 12 -4.14 20.55 19.96
CA GLU A 12 -3.05 20.01 19.14
C GLU A 12 -3.58 18.93 18.22
N THR A 13 -4.34 17.94 18.74
CA THR A 13 -4.94 16.83 17.98
C THR A 13 -5.80 17.28 16.79
N LYS A 14 -6.66 18.30 16.95
CA LYS A 14 -7.49 18.83 15.86
C LYS A 14 -6.67 19.62 14.84
N GLN A 15 -5.62 20.31 15.27
CA GLN A 15 -4.66 20.92 14.34
C GLN A 15 -3.97 19.83 13.51
N LEU A 16 -3.59 18.70 14.14
CA LEU A 16 -2.96 17.56 13.45
C LEU A 16 -3.88 16.98 12.37
N LEU A 17 -5.15 16.79 12.70
CA LEU A 17 -6.12 16.17 11.80
C LEU A 17 -6.42 17.06 10.58
N LEU A 18 -6.43 18.39 10.75
CA LEU A 18 -6.63 19.33 9.64
C LEU A 18 -5.39 19.46 8.76
N ILE A 19 -4.19 19.41 9.33
CA ILE A 19 -2.93 19.41 8.56
C ILE A 19 -2.85 18.12 7.73
N ASP A 20 -3.14 16.96 8.32
CA ASP A 20 -3.19 15.65 7.66
C ASP A 20 -4.18 15.65 6.48
N LEU A 21 -5.38 16.19 6.68
CA LEU A 21 -6.39 16.29 5.63
C LEU A 21 -5.97 17.22 4.47
N ILE A 22 -5.41 18.39 4.78
CA ILE A 22 -5.00 19.35 3.76
C ILE A 22 -3.81 18.81 2.97
N GLN A 23 -2.79 18.25 3.62
CA GLN A 23 -1.61 17.72 2.92
C GLN A 23 -1.91 16.46 2.10
N THR A 24 -2.82 15.60 2.59
CA THR A 24 -3.20 14.36 1.89
C THR A 24 -4.02 14.64 0.62
N TYR A 25 -4.88 15.66 0.64
CA TYR A 25 -5.85 15.91 -0.44
C TYR A 25 -5.60 17.17 -1.27
N PHE A 26 -4.74 18.09 -0.81
CA PHE A 26 -4.34 19.27 -1.58
C PHE A 26 -2.87 19.17 -2.00
N THR A 27 -2.66 18.97 -3.29
CA THR A 27 -1.37 19.23 -3.93
C THR A 27 -1.16 20.74 -4.05
N LEU A 28 -0.21 21.27 -3.27
CA LEU A 28 0.25 22.64 -3.46
C LEU A 28 0.97 22.74 -4.80
N THR A 29 0.67 23.78 -5.58
CA THR A 29 1.48 24.10 -6.76
C THR A 29 2.88 24.54 -6.32
N ASP A 30 3.87 24.47 -7.22
CA ASP A 30 5.25 24.90 -6.93
C ASP A 30 5.30 26.34 -6.35
N GLU A 31 4.51 27.25 -6.91
CA GLU A 31 4.40 28.65 -6.44
C GLU A 31 3.85 28.74 -5.00
N GLN A 32 2.85 27.92 -4.67
CA GLN A 32 2.28 27.88 -3.32
C GLN A 32 3.25 27.28 -2.32
N MET A 33 4.02 26.27 -2.74
CA MET A 33 5.05 25.64 -1.92
C MET A 33 6.21 26.61 -1.62
N GLU A 34 6.68 27.37 -2.61
CA GLU A 34 7.69 28.41 -2.38
C GLU A 34 7.20 29.50 -1.42
N ARG A 35 5.95 29.93 -1.58
CA ARG A 35 5.34 30.92 -0.69
C ARG A 35 5.22 30.38 0.73
N TYR A 36 4.89 29.10 0.87
CA TYR A 36 4.84 28.41 2.15
C TYR A 36 6.21 28.38 2.83
N GLN A 37 7.24 27.90 2.13
CA GLN A 37 8.60 27.82 2.66
C GLN A 37 9.13 29.20 3.08
N ARG A 38 8.85 30.26 2.30
CA ARG A 38 9.21 31.64 2.68
C ARG A 38 8.55 32.10 3.97
N LEU A 39 7.30 31.71 4.23
CA LEU A 39 6.59 32.07 5.46
C LEU A 39 7.08 31.23 6.64
N ALA A 40 7.23 29.92 6.47
CA ALA A 40 7.76 29.02 7.49
C ALA A 40 9.20 29.38 7.88
N SER A 41 10.01 29.93 6.96
CA SER A 41 11.42 30.32 7.20
C SER A 41 11.61 31.52 8.15
N ARG A 42 10.54 32.22 8.52
CA ARG A 42 10.63 33.41 9.39
C ARG A 42 10.81 33.00 10.85
N LYS A 43 11.66 33.74 11.59
CA LYS A 43 11.91 33.52 13.03
C LYS A 43 10.64 33.48 13.89
N GLU A 44 9.63 34.27 13.53
CA GLU A 44 8.32 34.31 14.20
C GLU A 44 7.52 32.99 14.08
N ASN A 45 7.83 32.18 13.07
CA ASN A 45 7.12 30.94 12.74
C ASN A 45 7.89 29.68 13.12
N ARG A 46 8.82 29.76 14.09
CA ARG A 46 9.66 28.62 14.50
C ARG A 46 8.85 27.38 14.90
N LYS A 47 7.71 27.58 15.56
CA LYS A 47 6.77 26.50 15.91
C LYS A 47 6.21 25.79 14.66
N VAL A 48 5.94 26.53 13.59
CA VAL A 48 5.49 25.95 12.31
C VAL A 48 6.60 25.11 11.68
N GLN A 49 7.87 25.54 11.77
CA GLN A 49 9.02 24.75 11.29
C GLN A 49 9.19 23.44 12.05
N ASP A 50 9.14 23.49 13.40
CA ASP A 50 9.34 22.30 14.24
C ASP A 50 8.23 21.27 13.99
N VAL A 51 6.99 21.77 13.86
CA VAL A 51 5.82 20.98 13.49
C VAL A 51 6.04 20.37 12.10
N ASP A 52 6.33 21.17 11.07
CA ASP A 52 6.55 20.70 9.69
C ASP A 52 7.61 19.61 9.56
N LEU A 53 8.77 19.78 10.20
CA LEU A 53 9.86 18.79 10.19
C LEU A 53 9.38 17.46 10.77
N THR A 54 8.73 17.50 11.94
CA THR A 54 8.17 16.32 12.60
C THR A 54 7.11 15.63 11.73
N TRP A 55 6.32 16.38 10.96
CA TRP A 55 5.31 15.82 10.06
C TRP A 55 5.90 15.21 8.80
N SER A 56 6.91 15.85 8.21
CA SER A 56 7.62 15.32 7.05
C SER A 56 8.21 13.94 7.35
N GLU A 57 8.88 13.80 8.50
CA GLU A 57 9.45 12.54 8.96
C GLU A 57 8.36 11.47 9.17
N LYS A 58 7.24 11.82 9.82
CA LYS A 58 6.11 10.89 10.01
C LYS A 58 5.44 10.47 8.71
N LEU A 59 5.30 11.38 7.74
CA LEU A 59 4.71 11.08 6.44
C LEU A 59 5.61 10.16 5.62
N GLU A 60 6.91 10.42 5.62
CA GLU A 60 7.90 9.55 4.99
C GLU A 60 7.86 8.14 5.62
N GLN A 61 7.86 8.06 6.95
CA GLN A 61 7.75 6.79 7.67
C GLN A 61 6.45 6.03 7.31
N LYS A 62 5.28 6.69 7.34
CA LYS A 62 4.01 6.07 6.95
C LYS A 62 4.02 5.62 5.48
N GLY A 63 4.66 6.38 4.60
CA GLY A 63 4.81 6.03 3.18
C GLY A 63 5.64 4.77 3.01
N LEU A 64 6.76 4.68 3.72
CA LEU A 64 7.62 3.49 3.75
C LEU A 64 6.90 2.28 4.33
N GLU A 65 6.20 2.42 5.45
CA GLU A 65 5.43 1.34 6.08
C GLU A 65 4.34 0.81 5.14
N LYS A 66 3.53 1.69 4.52
CA LYS A 66 2.51 1.30 3.55
C LYS A 66 3.11 0.63 2.32
N GLY A 67 4.23 1.14 1.81
CA GLY A 67 4.94 0.58 0.67
C GLY A 67 5.47 -0.82 0.97
N PHE A 68 6.05 -1.00 2.16
CA PHE A 68 6.55 -2.29 2.63
C PHE A 68 5.41 -3.30 2.80
N GLU A 69 4.30 -2.92 3.44
CA GLU A 69 3.17 -3.82 3.66
C GLU A 69 2.53 -4.25 2.34
N LYS A 70 2.31 -3.30 1.43
CA LYS A 70 1.79 -3.58 0.09
C LYS A 70 2.73 -4.50 -0.70
N GLY A 71 4.04 -4.23 -0.67
CA GLY A 71 5.04 -5.08 -1.33
C GLY A 71 5.09 -6.49 -0.74
N ARG A 72 4.93 -6.63 0.58
CA ARG A 72 4.86 -7.90 1.29
C ARG A 72 3.63 -8.71 0.85
N GLU A 73 2.45 -8.08 0.79
CA GLU A 73 1.21 -8.72 0.34
C GLU A 73 1.26 -9.12 -1.14
N GLU A 74 1.69 -8.22 -2.03
CA GLU A 74 1.84 -8.50 -3.47
C GLU A 74 2.86 -9.62 -3.71
N GLY A 75 3.98 -9.61 -2.98
CA GLY A 75 5.01 -10.64 -3.03
C GLY A 75 4.49 -12.00 -2.54
N LEU A 76 3.70 -12.02 -1.47
CA LEU A 76 3.08 -13.24 -0.94
C LEU A 76 2.13 -13.87 -1.96
N VAL A 77 1.24 -13.08 -2.55
CA VAL A 77 0.28 -13.56 -3.56
C VAL A 77 1.00 -14.07 -4.81
N THR A 78 1.97 -13.29 -5.32
CA THR A 78 2.76 -13.67 -6.49
C THR A 78 3.52 -14.98 -6.25
N GLY A 79 4.19 -15.11 -5.10
CA GLY A 79 4.91 -16.33 -4.73
C GLY A 79 3.99 -17.56 -4.62
N LYS A 80 2.78 -17.39 -4.06
CA LYS A 80 1.80 -18.48 -3.99
C LYS A 80 1.28 -18.89 -5.37
N ARG A 81 1.00 -17.94 -6.28
CA ARG A 81 0.63 -18.25 -7.67
C ARG A 81 1.69 -19.09 -8.36
N GLU A 82 2.95 -18.68 -8.25
CA GLU A 82 4.08 -19.42 -8.83
C GLU A 82 4.21 -20.82 -8.23
N ALA A 83 4.04 -20.95 -6.91
CA ALA A 83 4.07 -22.24 -6.21
C ALA A 83 2.95 -23.18 -6.71
N VAL A 84 1.70 -22.70 -6.79
CA VAL A 84 0.57 -23.48 -7.31
C VAL A 84 0.85 -23.95 -8.74
N LEU A 85 1.27 -23.05 -9.63
CA LEU A 85 1.57 -23.39 -11.02
C LEU A 85 2.72 -24.40 -11.14
N ARG A 86 3.75 -24.26 -10.31
CA ARG A 86 4.89 -25.18 -10.28
C ARG A 86 4.46 -26.57 -9.82
N LEU A 87 3.67 -26.68 -8.75
CA LEU A 87 3.19 -27.97 -8.24
C LEU A 87 2.23 -28.64 -9.21
N LEU A 88 1.30 -27.88 -9.78
CA LEU A 88 0.40 -28.37 -10.83
C LEU A 88 1.19 -28.90 -12.03
N THR A 89 2.20 -28.15 -12.49
CA THR A 89 3.05 -28.56 -13.62
C THR A 89 3.86 -29.82 -13.28
N ALA A 90 4.38 -29.91 -12.06
CA ALA A 90 5.14 -31.08 -11.60
C ALA A 90 4.28 -32.34 -11.50
N LYS A 91 3.03 -32.21 -11.06
CA LYS A 91 2.13 -33.36 -10.85
C LYS A 91 1.40 -33.81 -12.13
N PHE A 92 0.96 -32.86 -12.95
CA PHE A 92 0.10 -33.12 -14.10
C PHE A 92 0.76 -32.85 -15.46
N GLY A 93 1.99 -32.33 -15.47
CA GLY A 93 2.71 -31.98 -16.70
C GLY A 93 2.30 -30.63 -17.28
N ALA A 94 2.29 -30.51 -18.60
CA ALA A 94 2.03 -29.23 -19.26
C ALA A 94 0.60 -28.72 -18.98
N LEU A 95 0.50 -27.56 -18.31
CA LEU A 95 -0.79 -26.97 -17.97
C LEU A 95 -1.47 -26.27 -19.16
N PRO A 96 -2.80 -26.37 -19.29
CA PRO A 96 -3.58 -25.56 -20.20
C PRO A 96 -3.38 -24.05 -19.95
N GLN A 97 -3.55 -23.24 -21.00
CA GLN A 97 -3.45 -21.79 -20.87
C GLN A 97 -4.57 -21.19 -20.00
N SER A 98 -5.76 -21.80 -20.00
CA SER A 98 -6.87 -21.43 -19.12
C SER A 98 -6.48 -21.53 -17.65
N THR A 99 -5.91 -22.65 -17.23
CA THR A 99 -5.43 -22.87 -15.85
C THR A 99 -4.41 -21.82 -15.43
N ARG A 100 -3.42 -21.51 -16.29
CA ARG A 100 -2.42 -20.47 -15.98
C ARG A 100 -3.05 -19.10 -15.80
N LYS A 101 -4.01 -18.74 -16.66
CA LYS A 101 -4.73 -17.46 -16.58
C LYS A 101 -5.62 -17.36 -15.36
N HIS A 102 -6.28 -18.46 -14.97
CA HIS A 102 -7.13 -18.51 -13.77
C HIS A 102 -6.29 -18.24 -12.51
N ILE A 103 -5.25 -19.05 -12.27
CA ILE A 103 -4.36 -18.87 -11.11
C ILE A 103 -3.69 -17.50 -11.12
N GLY A 104 -3.28 -17.00 -12.29
CA GLY A 104 -2.66 -15.69 -12.43
C GLY A 104 -3.56 -14.50 -12.07
N ARG A 105 -4.88 -14.69 -11.98
CA ARG A 105 -5.87 -13.66 -11.62
C ARG A 105 -6.29 -13.68 -10.16
N ILE A 106 -5.93 -14.70 -9.39
CA ILE A 106 -6.36 -14.84 -8.00
C ILE A 106 -5.53 -13.92 -7.12
N ASP A 107 -6.11 -12.84 -6.61
CA ASP A 107 -5.43 -11.89 -5.72
C ASP A 107 -5.49 -12.29 -4.23
N SER A 108 -6.24 -13.35 -3.90
CA SER A 108 -6.39 -13.85 -2.53
C SER A 108 -5.32 -14.90 -2.19
N ALA A 109 -4.50 -14.60 -1.18
CA ALA A 109 -3.50 -15.54 -0.67
C ALA A 109 -4.14 -16.82 -0.10
N ASP A 110 -5.27 -16.69 0.61
CA ASP A 110 -5.99 -17.81 1.22
C ASP A 110 -6.62 -18.72 0.17
N GLU A 111 -7.12 -18.14 -0.92
CA GLU A 111 -7.65 -18.92 -2.04
C GLU A 111 -6.53 -19.74 -2.70
N LEU A 112 -5.35 -19.14 -2.88
CA LEU A 112 -4.18 -19.84 -3.40
C LEU A 112 -3.69 -20.95 -2.45
N ASP A 113 -3.77 -20.76 -1.14
CA ASP A 113 -3.46 -21.82 -0.16
C ASP A 113 -4.43 -23.00 -0.29
N GLY A 114 -5.72 -22.73 -0.48
CA GLY A 114 -6.70 -23.77 -0.78
C GLY A 114 -6.35 -24.57 -2.04
N TYR A 115 -5.78 -23.92 -3.06
CA TYR A 115 -5.26 -24.61 -4.24
C TYR A 115 -4.00 -25.42 -3.93
N LEU A 116 -3.05 -24.90 -3.15
CA LEU A 116 -1.84 -25.62 -2.73
C LEU A 116 -2.20 -26.93 -2.02
N ASP A 117 -3.12 -26.88 -1.06
CA ASP A 117 -3.59 -28.06 -0.33
C ASP A 117 -4.30 -29.04 -1.25
N ARG A 118 -5.14 -28.54 -2.16
CA ARG A 118 -5.88 -29.37 -3.11
C ARG A 118 -4.96 -30.10 -4.09
N VAL A 119 -3.86 -29.47 -4.54
CA VAL A 119 -2.88 -30.12 -5.43
C VAL A 119 -2.33 -31.39 -4.79
N LEU A 120 -2.16 -31.44 -3.48
CA LEU A 120 -1.59 -32.61 -2.80
C LEU A 120 -2.47 -33.85 -2.96
N VAL A 121 -3.79 -33.69 -2.93
CA VAL A 121 -4.77 -34.80 -2.96
C VAL A 121 -5.41 -35.05 -4.33
N ALA A 122 -5.43 -34.05 -5.22
CA ALA A 122 -6.06 -34.15 -6.54
C ALA A 122 -5.43 -35.26 -7.40
N SER A 123 -6.24 -36.03 -8.13
CA SER A 123 -5.74 -37.07 -9.05
C SER A 123 -5.68 -36.57 -10.51
N SER A 124 -6.36 -35.46 -10.79
CA SER A 124 -6.42 -34.82 -12.11
C SER A 124 -6.55 -33.30 -12.00
N LEU A 125 -6.43 -32.60 -13.13
CA LEU A 125 -6.70 -31.15 -13.19
C LEU A 125 -8.17 -30.81 -12.93
N ASP A 126 -9.12 -31.68 -13.30
CA ASP A 126 -10.55 -31.44 -13.10
C ASP A 126 -10.89 -31.40 -11.60
N ASP A 127 -10.20 -32.22 -10.79
CA ASP A 127 -10.35 -32.23 -9.32
C ASP A 127 -9.94 -30.90 -8.67
N MET A 128 -9.16 -30.07 -9.38
CA MET A 128 -8.72 -28.77 -8.87
C MET A 128 -9.86 -27.75 -8.82
N LYS A 129 -10.98 -27.97 -9.51
CA LYS A 129 -12.12 -27.03 -9.63
C LYS A 129 -11.66 -25.62 -10.02
N LEU A 130 -10.99 -25.53 -11.17
CA LEU A 130 -10.42 -24.29 -11.71
C LEU A 130 -11.40 -23.48 -12.58
N ASP A 131 -12.65 -23.97 -12.72
CA ASP A 131 -13.66 -23.43 -13.64
C ASP A 131 -14.87 -22.78 -12.93
N THR A 132 -14.74 -22.39 -11.66
CA THR A 132 -15.80 -21.67 -10.91
C THR A 132 -15.36 -20.25 -10.65
#